data_AF-A0A972ZI82-F1
#
_entry.id   AF-A0A972ZI82-F1
#
_cell.length_a   1.000
_cell.length_b   1.000
_cell.length_c   1.000
_cell.angle_alpha   90.00
_cell.angle_beta   90.00
_cell.angle_gamma   90.00
#
_symmetry.space_group_name_H-M   'P 1'
#
loop_
_entity.id
_entity.type
_entity.pdbx_description
1 polymer ?
#
loop_
_entity_poly.entity_id
_entity_poly.type
_entity_poly.pdbx_seq_one_letter_code
_entity_poly.pdbx_strand_id
1 'polypeptide(L)'
;MKALWPPENPDLEDVMKSAEALGISEYDFFHLSFRRWFCQEPDDKALEQAFVEYMFHQNAPPWVRHLTRQVLSGQEQGRLDAESFGALDYRRRQPLPRNGRVHIGAFAVGAVIYVLVLMNTTYDPATSVLTPCYGGPGFKVIFDMAYAVSGKQAPSCDMVEGR
;
A
#
# COMPACT_ATOMS: atom_id res chain seq x y z
N MET A 1 7.10 -25.87 -15.96
CA MET A 1 6.54 -26.22 -14.64
C MET A 1 5.15 -25.61 -14.56
N LYS A 2 4.08 -26.44 -14.60
CA LYS A 2 2.70 -25.98 -14.43
C LYS A 2 2.46 -25.80 -12.93
N ALA A 3 2.12 -24.59 -12.50
CA ALA A 3 1.73 -24.35 -11.12
C ALA A 3 0.49 -25.19 -10.80
N LEU A 4 0.57 -26.00 -9.75
CA LEU A 4 -0.52 -26.75 -9.13
C LEU A 4 -1.41 -25.80 -8.33
N TRP A 5 -1.95 -24.76 -8.97
CA TRP A 5 -2.95 -23.91 -8.36
C TRP A 5 -4.32 -24.35 -8.89
N PRO A 6 -5.37 -24.36 -8.04
CA PRO A 6 -6.74 -24.57 -8.51
C PRO A 6 -7.04 -23.59 -9.64
N PRO A 7 -7.93 -23.92 -10.60
CA PRO A 7 -8.27 -23.01 -11.68
C PRO A 7 -8.63 -21.66 -11.05
N GLU A 8 -7.85 -20.65 -11.43
CA GLU A 8 -8.11 -19.26 -11.07
C GLU A 8 -9.56 -18.98 -11.49
N ASN A 9 -10.41 -18.62 -10.52
CA ASN A 9 -11.82 -18.41 -10.80
C ASN A 9 -11.91 -17.17 -11.69
N PRO A 10 -12.28 -17.31 -12.97
CA PRO A 10 -12.20 -16.20 -13.92
C PRO A 10 -13.09 -15.03 -13.48
N ASP A 11 -14.20 -15.34 -12.81
CA ASP A 11 -15.14 -14.33 -12.33
C ASP A 11 -14.55 -13.42 -11.24
N LEU A 12 -13.72 -13.94 -10.34
CA LEU A 12 -13.06 -13.14 -9.31
C LEU A 12 -12.07 -12.17 -9.95
N GLU A 13 -11.23 -12.70 -10.84
CA GLU A 13 -10.22 -11.90 -11.54
C GLU A 13 -10.86 -10.83 -12.42
N ASP A 14 -11.94 -11.18 -13.14
CA ASP A 14 -12.68 -10.26 -14.00
C ASP A 14 -13.37 -9.14 -13.21
N VAL A 15 -13.96 -9.47 -12.05
CA VAL A 15 -14.56 -8.47 -11.15
C VAL A 15 -13.51 -7.52 -10.61
N MET A 16 -12.40 -8.06 -10.11
CA MET A 16 -11.33 -7.27 -9.51
C MET A 16 -10.70 -6.32 -10.54
N LYS A 17 -10.38 -6.82 -11.75
CA LYS A 17 -9.88 -6.00 -12.86
C LYS A 17 -10.88 -4.93 -13.29
N SER A 18 -12.16 -5.26 -13.34
CA SER A 18 -13.20 -4.29 -13.73
C SER A 18 -13.39 -3.19 -12.68
N ALA A 19 -13.35 -3.54 -11.40
CA ALA A 19 -13.43 -2.58 -10.30
C ALA A 19 -12.21 -1.64 -10.30
N GLU A 20 -11.01 -2.19 -10.52
CA GLU A 20 -9.78 -1.42 -10.67
C GLU A 20 -9.83 -0.46 -11.87
N ALA A 21 -10.30 -0.94 -13.02
CA ALA A 21 -10.44 -0.12 -14.23
C ALA A 21 -11.36 1.10 -14.01
N LEU A 22 -12.41 0.93 -13.22
CA LEU A 22 -13.32 2.02 -12.84
C LEU A 22 -12.79 2.86 -11.66
N GLY A 23 -11.85 2.33 -10.88
CA GLY A 23 -11.30 2.97 -9.68
C GLY A 23 -12.32 3.07 -8.55
N ILE A 24 -13.13 2.02 -8.36
CA ILE A 24 -14.11 1.86 -7.29
C ILE A 24 -13.83 0.58 -6.48
N SER A 25 -14.40 0.45 -5.28
CA SER A 25 -14.28 -0.81 -4.53
C SER A 25 -15.13 -1.91 -5.16
N GLU A 26 -14.79 -3.18 -4.89
CA GLU A 26 -15.59 -4.32 -5.37
C GLU A 26 -17.04 -4.26 -4.84
N TYR A 27 -17.24 -3.84 -3.59
CA TYR A 27 -18.57 -3.67 -3.03
C TYR A 27 -19.37 -2.58 -3.77
N ASP A 28 -18.72 -1.45 -4.08
CA ASP A 28 -19.35 -0.38 -4.87
C ASP A 28 -19.65 -0.84 -6.31
N PHE A 29 -18.82 -1.73 -6.87
CA PHE A 29 -19.06 -2.34 -8.18
C PHE A 29 -20.31 -3.24 -8.15
N PHE A 30 -20.54 -3.97 -7.06
CA PHE A 30 -21.78 -4.73 -6.84
C PHE A 30 -22.98 -3.79 -6.75
N HIS A 31 -22.85 -2.71 -5.99
CA HIS A 31 -23.92 -1.72 -5.89
C HIS A 31 -24.28 -1.10 -7.25
N LEU A 32 -23.26 -0.76 -8.05
CA LEU A 32 -23.42 -0.19 -9.38
C LEU A 32 -24.08 -1.17 -10.35
N SER A 33 -23.62 -2.43 -10.37
CA SER A 33 -24.17 -3.45 -11.26
C SER A 33 -25.61 -3.82 -10.91
N PHE A 34 -25.97 -3.86 -9.61
CA PHE A 34 -27.35 -4.06 -9.18
C PHE A 34 -28.26 -2.94 -9.67
N ARG A 35 -27.86 -1.68 -9.41
CA ARG A 35 -28.64 -0.49 -9.82
C ARG A 35 -28.87 -0.45 -11.33
N ARG A 36 -27.86 -0.84 -12.13
CA ARG A 36 -27.95 -0.85 -13.60
C ARG A 36 -28.81 -2.00 -14.13
N TRP A 37 -28.84 -3.14 -13.45
CA TRP A 37 -29.62 -4.31 -13.89
C TRP A 37 -31.10 -4.20 -13.50
N PHE A 38 -31.38 -3.77 -12.27
CA PHE A 38 -32.74 -3.72 -11.73
C PHE A 38 -33.40 -2.34 -11.82
N CYS A 39 -32.65 -1.29 -12.21
CA CYS A 39 -33.10 0.10 -12.24
C CYS A 39 -33.67 0.59 -10.88
N GLN A 40 -33.20 0.00 -9.77
CA GLN A 40 -33.64 0.26 -8.40
C GLN A 40 -32.43 0.35 -7.48
N GLU A 41 -32.57 1.11 -6.39
CA GLU A 41 -31.57 1.14 -5.33
C GLU A 41 -31.60 -0.19 -4.58
N PRO A 42 -30.44 -0.83 -4.34
CA PRO A 42 -30.40 -2.10 -3.64
C PRO A 42 -30.88 -1.97 -2.19
N ASP A 43 -31.54 -3.02 -1.71
CA ASP A 43 -31.65 -3.25 -0.26
C ASP A 43 -30.26 -3.68 0.25
N ASP A 44 -29.66 -2.86 1.12
CA ASP A 44 -28.28 -3.04 1.62
C ASP A 44 -28.05 -4.47 2.13
N LYS A 45 -29.04 -5.04 2.82
CA LYS A 45 -28.93 -6.38 3.40
C LYS A 45 -28.90 -7.48 2.33
N ALA A 46 -29.69 -7.34 1.28
CA ALA A 46 -29.71 -8.29 0.17
C ALA A 46 -28.43 -8.20 -0.68
N LEU A 47 -27.92 -6.98 -0.87
CA LEU A 47 -26.66 -6.74 -1.58
C LEU A 47 -25.46 -7.30 -0.80
N GLU A 48 -25.42 -7.05 0.51
CA GLU A 48 -24.38 -7.58 1.40
C GLU A 48 -24.40 -9.10 1.40
N GLN A 49 -25.57 -9.73 1.48
CA GLN A 49 -25.68 -11.18 1.41
C GLN A 49 -25.12 -11.74 0.09
N ALA A 50 -25.45 -11.12 -1.04
CA ALA A 50 -24.92 -11.53 -2.34
C ALA A 50 -23.40 -11.31 -2.46
N PHE A 51 -22.88 -10.22 -1.86
CA PHE A 51 -21.45 -9.92 -1.83
C PHE A 51 -20.69 -10.91 -0.96
N VAL A 52 -21.22 -11.26 0.21
CA VAL A 52 -20.64 -12.26 1.12
C VAL A 52 -20.61 -13.63 0.45
N GLU A 53 -21.69 -14.04 -0.21
CA GLU A 53 -21.75 -15.29 -0.97
C GLU A 53 -20.68 -15.32 -2.08
N TYR A 54 -20.48 -14.21 -2.79
CA TYR A 54 -19.40 -14.04 -3.74
C TYR A 54 -18.01 -14.16 -3.10
N MET A 55 -17.76 -13.52 -1.95
CA MET A 55 -16.47 -13.63 -1.27
C MET A 55 -16.13 -15.07 -0.86
N PHE A 56 -17.12 -15.86 -0.44
CA PHE A 56 -16.92 -17.24 -0.01
C PHE A 56 -16.80 -18.22 -1.18
N HIS A 57 -17.64 -18.06 -2.21
CA HIS A 57 -17.73 -19.01 -3.32
C HIS A 57 -16.97 -18.57 -4.58
N GLN A 58 -16.45 -17.34 -4.59
CA GLN A 58 -15.76 -16.71 -5.73
C GLN A 58 -16.59 -16.74 -7.02
N ASN A 59 -17.91 -16.78 -6.87
CA ASN A 59 -18.88 -16.91 -7.95
C ASN A 59 -19.66 -15.61 -8.08
N ALA A 60 -19.39 -14.85 -9.13
CA ALA A 60 -20.07 -13.58 -9.36
C ALA A 60 -21.53 -13.81 -9.82
N PRO A 61 -22.52 -13.11 -9.25
CA PRO A 61 -23.89 -13.15 -9.74
C PRO A 61 -24.00 -12.76 -11.23
N PRO A 62 -25.04 -13.22 -11.96
CA PRO A 62 -25.17 -12.96 -13.39
C PRO A 62 -25.16 -11.47 -13.78
N TRP A 63 -25.73 -10.61 -12.94
CA TRP A 63 -25.77 -9.16 -13.16
C TRP A 63 -24.37 -8.52 -13.02
N VAL A 64 -23.54 -8.99 -12.08
CA VAL A 64 -22.13 -8.59 -11.94
C VAL A 64 -21.31 -9.06 -13.14
N ARG A 65 -21.50 -10.32 -13.56
CA ARG A 65 -20.85 -10.90 -14.76
C ARG A 65 -21.18 -10.14 -16.04
N HIS A 66 -22.40 -9.62 -16.13
CA HIS A 66 -22.80 -8.83 -17.27
C HIS A 66 -22.07 -7.49 -17.32
N LEU A 67 -21.97 -6.79 -16.18
CA LEU A 67 -21.26 -5.51 -16.11
C LEU A 67 -19.75 -5.67 -16.34
N THR A 68 -19.12 -6.68 -15.74
CA THR A 68 -17.69 -6.97 -15.94
C THR A 68 -17.35 -7.16 -17.40
N ARG A 69 -18.13 -7.95 -18.15
CA ARG A 69 -17.94 -8.11 -19.60
C ARG A 69 -18.04 -6.79 -20.36
N GLN A 70 -18.99 -5.92 -20.00
CA GLN A 70 -19.09 -4.59 -20.62
C GLN A 70 -17.85 -3.74 -20.32
N VAL A 71 -17.39 -3.72 -19.07
CA VAL A 71 -16.23 -2.93 -18.64
C VAL A 71 -14.95 -3.42 -19.31
N LEU A 72 -14.67 -4.73 -19.29
CA LEU A 72 -13.50 -5.31 -19.94
C LEU A 72 -13.50 -5.07 -21.46
N SER A 73 -14.66 -5.23 -22.12
CA SER A 73 -14.77 -4.94 -23.56
C SER A 73 -14.54 -3.45 -23.89
N GLY A 74 -14.96 -2.55 -23.00
CA GLY A 74 -14.68 -1.11 -23.12
C GLY A 74 -13.21 -0.76 -22.86
N GLN A 75 -12.55 -1.51 -21.98
CA GLN A 75 -11.12 -1.36 -21.66
C GLN A 75 -10.25 -1.71 -22.86
N GLU A 76 -10.52 -2.85 -23.50
CA GLU A 76 -9.80 -3.29 -24.70
C GLU A 76 -9.92 -2.29 -25.86
N GLN A 77 -11.05 -1.59 -25.94
CA GLN A 77 -11.31 -0.58 -26.97
C GLN A 77 -10.74 0.80 -26.61
N GLY A 78 -10.11 0.97 -25.44
CA GLY A 78 -9.57 2.24 -24.96
C GLY A 78 -10.64 3.31 -24.72
N ARG A 79 -11.91 2.92 -24.58
CA ARG A 79 -13.07 3.82 -24.40
C ARG A 79 -13.68 3.70 -23.00
N LEU A 80 -12.88 3.33 -22.01
CA LEU A 80 -13.36 3.14 -20.65
C LEU A 80 -13.54 4.49 -19.99
N ASP A 81 -14.75 5.05 -20.12
CA ASP A 81 -15.13 6.27 -19.46
C ASP A 81 -15.93 5.95 -18.18
N ALA A 82 -15.29 6.08 -17.02
CA ALA A 82 -15.90 5.83 -15.72
C ALA A 82 -17.14 6.71 -15.47
N GLU A 83 -17.24 7.86 -16.14
CA GLU A 83 -18.42 8.74 -16.09
C GLU A 83 -19.61 8.11 -16.79
N SER A 84 -19.43 7.57 -18.01
CA SER A 84 -20.48 6.88 -18.77
C SER A 84 -21.08 5.67 -18.04
N PHE A 85 -20.30 5.03 -17.17
CA PHE A 85 -20.75 3.91 -16.35
C PHE A 85 -21.40 4.34 -15.03
N GLY A 86 -21.40 5.63 -14.66
CA GLY A 86 -21.93 6.12 -13.38
C GLY A 86 -21.04 5.78 -12.18
N ALA A 87 -19.79 5.37 -12.41
CA ALA A 87 -18.87 4.97 -11.36
C ALA A 87 -18.31 6.17 -10.56
N LEU A 88 -18.48 7.40 -11.06
CA LEU A 88 -18.03 8.62 -10.37
C LEU A 88 -18.79 8.89 -9.06
N ASP A 89 -20.08 8.54 -8.99
CA ASP A 89 -20.88 8.67 -7.76
C ASP A 89 -20.33 7.78 -6.64
N TYR A 90 -19.77 6.63 -7.03
CA TYR A 90 -19.19 5.65 -6.12
C TYR A 90 -17.67 5.76 -5.97
N ARG A 91 -17.01 6.58 -6.80
CA ARG A 91 -15.59 6.90 -6.66
C ARG A 91 -15.43 7.69 -5.38
N ARG A 92 -15.22 6.97 -4.29
CA ARG A 92 -14.91 7.51 -2.97
C ARG A 92 -13.56 8.24 -3.07
N ARG A 93 -13.58 9.50 -3.50
CA ARG A 93 -12.49 10.42 -3.20
C ARG A 93 -12.44 10.45 -1.68
N GLN A 94 -11.42 9.83 -1.09
CA GLN A 94 -11.12 10.13 0.30
C GLN A 94 -11.03 11.66 0.37
N PRO A 95 -11.93 12.34 1.11
CA PRO A 95 -11.79 13.77 1.26
C PRO A 95 -10.42 13.98 1.86
N LEU A 96 -9.56 14.76 1.17
CA LEU A 96 -8.28 15.13 1.75
C LEU A 96 -8.59 15.68 3.15
N PRO A 97 -8.02 15.10 4.22
CA PRO A 97 -8.31 15.58 5.56
C PRO A 97 -7.99 17.07 5.56
N ARG A 98 -8.95 17.91 5.95
CA ARG A 98 -8.87 19.38 5.87
C ARG A 98 -7.59 19.92 6.52
N ASN A 99 -7.03 19.18 7.47
CA ASN A 99 -5.80 19.48 8.20
C ASN A 99 -4.60 18.59 7.79
N GLY A 100 -4.63 17.94 6.62
CA GLY A 100 -3.59 17.01 6.17
C GLY A 100 -2.20 17.65 6.15
N ARG A 101 -2.10 18.92 5.75
CA ARG A 101 -0.85 19.71 5.81
C ARG A 101 -0.33 19.88 7.23
N VAL A 102 -1.22 20.02 8.22
CA VAL A 102 -0.85 20.17 9.64
C VAL A 102 -0.34 18.85 10.20
N HIS A 103 -0.98 17.72 9.87
CA HIS A 103 -0.51 16.40 10.30
C HIS A 103 0.85 16.04 9.69
N ILE A 104 1.06 16.33 8.41
CA ILE A 104 2.36 16.12 7.75
C ILE A 104 3.44 17.00 8.39
N GLY A 105 3.12 18.27 8.66
CA GLY A 105 4.02 19.20 9.35
C GLY A 105 4.38 18.72 10.77
N ALA A 106 3.38 18.28 11.55
CA ALA A 106 3.58 17.77 12.90
C ALA A 106 4.46 16.52 12.92
N PHE A 107 4.28 15.61 11.96
CA PHE A 107 5.12 14.42 11.82
C PHE A 107 6.57 14.80 11.48
N ALA A 108 6.78 15.71 10.53
CA ALA A 108 8.11 16.18 10.17
C ALA A 108 8.83 16.86 11.35
N VAL A 109 8.13 17.71 12.10
CA VAL A 109 8.67 18.35 13.31
C VAL A 109 8.99 17.30 14.39
N GLY A 110 8.11 16.33 14.62
CA GLY A 110 8.35 15.24 15.57
C GLY A 110 9.57 14.40 15.19
N ALA A 111 9.76 14.09 13.90
CA ALA A 111 10.92 13.37 13.40
C ALA A 111 12.22 14.16 13.61
N VAL A 112 12.21 15.47 13.37
CA VAL A 112 13.37 16.35 13.63
C VAL A 112 13.69 16.41 15.12
N ILE A 113 12.68 16.58 15.98
CA ILE A 113 12.86 16.58 17.44
C ILE A 113 13.42 15.24 17.92
N TYR A 114 12.91 14.12 17.41
CA TYR A 114 13.40 12.79 17.74
C TYR A 114 14.88 12.61 17.39
N VAL A 115 15.30 13.06 16.20
CA VAL A 115 16.72 13.05 15.80
C VAL A 115 17.57 13.94 16.71
N LEU A 116 17.08 15.12 17.09
CA LEU A 116 17.78 16.01 18.01
C LEU A 116 17.90 15.40 19.42
N VAL A 117 16.89 14.68 19.90
CA VAL A 117 16.95 13.97 21.18
C VAL A 117 18.01 12.87 21.14
N LEU A 118 18.05 12.06 20.06
CA LEU A 118 19.08 11.04 19.88
C LEU A 118 20.50 11.63 19.84
N MET A 119 20.67 12.84 19.29
CA MET A 119 21.97 13.51 19.27
C MET A 119 22.35 14.12 20.64
N ASN A 120 21.38 14.40 21.50
CA ASN A 120 21.60 14.95 22.84
C ASN A 120 21.73 13.88 23.94
N THR A 121 21.48 12.61 23.65
CA THR A 121 21.83 11.54 24.58
C THR A 121 23.34 11.39 24.61
N THR A 122 23.97 11.90 25.66
CA THR A 122 25.40 11.75 25.93
C THR A 122 25.72 10.27 25.99
N TYR A 123 26.51 9.81 25.02
CA TYR A 123 26.97 8.43 24.91
C TYR A 123 27.91 8.17 26.09
N ASP A 124 27.49 7.34 27.06
CA ASP A 124 28.33 7.00 28.21
C ASP A 124 29.35 5.93 27.79
N PRO A 125 30.65 6.28 27.66
CA PRO A 125 31.67 5.37 27.15
C PRO A 125 31.89 4.15 28.05
N ALA A 126 31.34 4.14 29.28
CA ALA A 126 31.45 3.04 30.23
C ALA A 126 30.45 1.89 29.99
N THR A 127 29.33 2.13 29.30
CA THR A 127 28.28 1.11 29.06
C THR A 127 28.04 0.82 27.59
N SER A 128 28.48 1.69 26.69
CA SER A 128 28.51 1.39 25.27
C SER A 128 29.64 0.41 24.96
N VAL A 129 29.35 -0.66 24.23
CA VAL A 129 30.37 -1.53 23.66
C VAL A 129 31.34 -0.64 22.87
N LEU A 130 32.60 -0.60 23.30
CA LEU A 130 33.70 -0.09 22.50
C LEU A 130 33.68 -0.97 21.25
N THR A 131 33.03 -0.58 20.15
CA THR A 131 33.02 -1.38 18.93
C THR A 131 34.42 -1.29 18.35
N PRO A 132 35.33 -2.25 18.61
CA PRO A 132 36.65 -2.20 18.03
C PRO A 132 36.40 -2.79 16.63
N CYS A 133 36.24 -1.91 15.65
CA CYS A 133 36.45 -2.27 14.25
C CYS A 133 35.38 -3.16 13.57
N TYR A 134 34.12 -3.19 14.02
CA TYR A 134 33.05 -3.83 13.22
C TYR A 134 31.67 -3.16 13.39
N GLY A 135 31.49 -2.01 12.73
CA GLY A 135 30.16 -1.64 12.22
C GLY A 135 29.97 -2.36 10.89
N GLY A 136 28.87 -3.08 10.70
CA GLY A 136 28.61 -3.85 9.48
C GLY A 136 28.75 -3.01 8.19
N PRO A 137 28.79 -3.65 7.00
CA PRO A 137 29.22 -3.04 5.74
C PRO A 137 28.52 -1.73 5.37
N GLY A 138 27.29 -1.49 5.86
CA GLY A 138 26.55 -0.24 5.63
C GLY A 138 27.08 0.99 6.36
N PHE A 139 27.81 0.84 7.47
CA PHE A 139 28.22 1.99 8.30
C PHE A 139 29.64 2.49 8.04
N LYS A 140 30.49 1.73 7.33
CA LYS A 140 31.89 2.09 7.05
C LYS A 140 32.04 3.44 6.36
N VAL A 141 31.20 3.72 5.36
CA VAL A 141 31.26 4.96 4.58
C VAL A 141 30.98 6.20 5.44
N ILE A 142 30.06 6.07 6.40
CA ILE A 142 29.66 7.18 7.27
C ILE A 142 30.79 7.50 8.26
N PHE A 143 31.45 6.48 8.81
CA PHE A 143 32.58 6.67 9.70
C PHE A 143 33.80 7.25 8.99
N ASP A 144 34.17 6.72 7.82
CA ASP A 144 35.30 7.23 7.03
C ASP A 144 35.09 8.72 6.66
N MET A 145 33.86 9.09 6.30
CA MET A 145 33.53 10.49 5.99
C MET A 145 33.56 11.39 7.23
N ALA A 146 33.11 10.90 8.38
CA ALA A 146 33.17 11.64 9.65
C ALA A 146 34.61 11.91 10.10
N TYR A 147 35.52 10.93 9.95
CA TYR A 147 36.93 11.10 10.28
C TYR A 147 37.65 12.01 9.28
N ALA A 148 37.36 11.90 7.98
CA ALA A 148 37.89 12.79 6.95
C ALA A 148 37.48 14.26 7.17
N VAL A 149 36.23 14.51 7.58
CA VAL A 149 35.74 15.87 7.89
C VAL A 149 36.32 16.40 9.20
N SER A 150 36.51 15.55 10.22
CA SER A 150 37.08 16.02 11.49
C SER A 150 38.59 16.22 11.46
N GLY A 151 39.28 15.78 10.39
CA GLY A 151 40.73 15.87 10.24
C GLY A 151 41.53 14.98 11.22
N LYS A 152 40.85 14.09 11.94
CA LYS A 152 41.47 13.14 12.87
C LYS A 152 41.74 11.81 12.17
N GLN A 153 42.92 11.23 12.39
CA GLN A 153 43.24 9.90 11.89
C GLN A 153 42.36 8.85 12.54
N ALA A 154 41.85 7.93 11.72
CA ALA A 154 41.12 6.77 12.20
C ALA A 154 42.02 5.91 13.11
N PRO A 155 41.50 5.35 14.20
CA PRO A 155 42.31 4.52 15.09
C PRO A 155 42.86 3.28 14.36
N SER A 156 44.14 2.96 14.57
CA SER A 156 44.77 1.73 14.05
C SER A 156 44.14 0.51 14.72
N CYS A 157 43.48 -0.33 13.94
CA CYS A 157 42.94 -1.60 14.38
C CYS A 157 44.05 -2.66 14.30
N ASP A 158 44.89 -2.74 15.33
CA ASP A 158 45.78 -3.90 15.47
C ASP A 158 44.93 -5.11 15.86
N MET A 159 45.03 -6.19 15.07
CA MET A 159 44.23 -7.40 15.28
C MET A 159 44.61 -8.06 16.62
N VAL A 160 43.59 -8.30 17.44
CA VAL A 160 43.66 -8.88 18.79
C VAL A 160 44.15 -10.33 18.73
N GLU A 161 45.24 -10.67 19.43
CA GLU A 161 45.66 -12.06 19.68
C GLU A 161 45.41 -12.41 21.16
N GLY A 162 44.62 -13.46 21.37
CA GLY A 162 44.03 -13.80 22.67
C GLY A 162 44.98 -14.40 23.71
N ARG A 163 44.62 -14.20 24.97
CA ARG A 163 44.80 -15.14 26.08
C ARG A 163 43.74 -14.90 27.14
#